data_AF-A0AAD6GYY1-F1
#
_entry.id   AF-A0AAD6GYY1-F1
#
_cell.length_a   1.000
_cell.length_b   1.000
_cell.length_c   1.000
_cell.angle_alpha   90.00
_cell.angle_beta   90.00
_cell.angle_gamma   90.00
#
_symmetry.space_group_name_H-M   'P 1'
#
loop_
_entity.id
_entity.type
_entity.pdbx_description
1 polymer ?
#
loop_
_entity_poly.entity_id
_entity_poly.type
_entity_poly.pdbx_seq_one_letter_code
_entity_poly.pdbx_strand_id
1 'polypeptide(L)'
;MPTAESAAFLAKKPTVAPTYDGVDFEDNVAVHNARDAIIREQWVRSMMARLVGEELGKCYAREGVNHLEKCGVYREKYFELLKDSKIKGYLGQEKNRFGGASA
;
A
#
# COMPACT_ATOMS: atom_id res chain seq x y z
N MET A 1 -4.35 -20.73 -6.78
CA MET A 1 -5.71 -20.33 -7.21
C MET A 1 -6.03 -19.02 -6.53
N PRO A 2 -6.43 -17.95 -7.25
CA PRO A 2 -6.96 -16.76 -6.59
C PRO A 2 -8.24 -17.15 -5.86
N THR A 3 -8.37 -16.78 -4.59
CA THR A 3 -9.61 -16.93 -3.83
C THR A 3 -10.72 -16.11 -4.49
N ALA A 4 -11.93 -16.68 -4.60
CA ALA A 4 -13.08 -15.97 -5.13
C ALA A 4 -13.36 -14.71 -4.30
N GLU A 5 -13.46 -13.55 -4.97
CA GLU A 5 -13.78 -12.28 -4.32
C GLU A 5 -15.22 -12.33 -3.78
N SER A 6 -15.43 -11.93 -2.52
CA SER A 6 -16.76 -11.92 -1.92
C SER A 6 -17.63 -10.77 -2.47
N ALA A 7 -18.95 -10.91 -2.45
CA ALA A 7 -19.87 -9.86 -2.89
C ALA A 7 -19.65 -8.53 -2.15
N ALA A 8 -19.30 -8.60 -0.86
CA ALA A 8 -18.98 -7.43 -0.04
C ALA A 8 -17.68 -6.73 -0.49
N PHE A 9 -16.69 -7.48 -0.97
CA PHE A 9 -15.46 -6.92 -1.52
C PHE A 9 -15.73 -6.21 -2.85
N LEU A 10 -16.48 -6.86 -3.75
CA LEU A 10 -16.86 -6.30 -5.04
C LEU A 10 -17.64 -4.98 -4.89
N ALA A 11 -18.55 -4.90 -3.91
CA ALA A 11 -19.32 -3.68 -3.65
C ALA A 11 -18.47 -2.50 -3.15
N LYS A 12 -17.34 -2.77 -2.48
CA LYS A 12 -16.46 -1.73 -1.89
C LYS A 12 -15.21 -1.46 -2.71
N LYS A 13 -14.92 -2.25 -3.74
CA LYS A 13 -13.70 -2.14 -4.54
C LYS A 13 -13.62 -0.74 -5.16
N PRO A 14 -12.47 -0.04 -5.03
CA PRO A 14 -12.34 1.29 -5.63
C PRO A 14 -12.33 1.13 -7.16
N THR A 15 -13.15 1.93 -7.83
CA THR A 15 -13.23 1.98 -9.31
C THR A 15 -12.23 2.94 -9.93
N VAL A 16 -11.65 3.83 -9.12
CA VAL A 16 -10.69 4.86 -9.53
C VAL A 16 -9.28 4.46 -9.12
N ALA A 17 -8.29 4.86 -9.91
CA ALA A 17 -6.88 4.68 -9.57
C ALA A 17 -6.53 5.40 -8.25
N PRO A 18 -5.52 4.93 -7.48
CA PRO A 18 -5.08 5.55 -6.23
C PRO A 18 -4.22 6.80 -6.49
N THR A 19 -4.71 7.73 -7.31
CA THR A 19 -4.06 9.00 -7.66
C THR A 19 -5.11 10.10 -7.84
N TYR A 20 -4.68 11.37 -7.80
CA TYR A 20 -5.53 12.53 -8.10
C TYR A 20 -5.43 13.00 -9.56
N ASP A 21 -4.82 12.20 -10.43
CA ASP A 21 -4.64 12.56 -11.84
C ASP A 21 -5.93 12.32 -12.62
N GLY A 22 -6.53 13.38 -13.14
CA GLY A 22 -7.79 13.32 -13.89
C GLY A 22 -9.05 13.24 -13.01
N VAL A 23 -8.92 13.48 -11.70
CA VAL A 23 -10.08 13.62 -10.80
C VAL A 23 -10.61 15.04 -10.89
N ASP A 24 -11.91 15.19 -11.13
CA ASP A 24 -12.60 16.47 -11.02
C ASP A 24 -12.80 16.83 -9.54
N PHE A 25 -12.24 17.96 -9.11
CA PHE A 25 -12.29 18.40 -7.72
C PHE A 25 -13.60 19.10 -7.35
N GLU A 26 -14.41 19.50 -8.34
CA GLU A 26 -15.75 20.05 -8.10
C GLU A 26 -16.76 18.94 -7.79
N ASP A 27 -16.49 17.70 -8.21
CA ASP A 27 -17.26 16.52 -7.85
C ASP A 27 -16.80 15.92 -6.51
N ASN A 28 -17.55 16.22 -5.45
CA ASN A 28 -17.31 15.70 -4.10
C ASN A 28 -17.26 14.16 -4.05
N VAL A 29 -18.01 13.46 -4.90
CA VAL A 29 -18.04 11.99 -4.91
C VAL A 29 -16.76 11.44 -5.53
N ALA A 30 -16.32 12.01 -6.65
CA ALA A 30 -15.06 11.63 -7.29
C ALA A 30 -13.86 11.85 -6.36
N VAL A 31 -13.81 13.01 -5.68
CA VAL A 31 -12.75 13.32 -4.70
C VAL A 31 -12.76 12.33 -3.54
N HIS A 32 -13.93 12.01 -2.98
CA HIS A 32 -14.04 11.03 -1.90
C HIS A 32 -13.53 9.66 -2.33
N ASN A 33 -13.91 9.21 -3.52
CA ASN A 33 -13.46 7.92 -4.07
C ASN A 33 -11.95 7.87 -4.29
N ALA A 34 -11.33 8.96 -4.75
CA ALA A 34 -9.89 9.05 -4.90
C ALA A 34 -9.15 9.01 -3.56
N ARG A 35 -9.63 9.76 -2.55
CA ARG A 35 -9.10 9.71 -1.17
C ARG A 35 -9.11 8.29 -0.61
N ASP A 36 -10.24 7.60 -0.78
CA ASP A 36 -10.43 6.21 -0.36
C ASP A 36 -9.46 5.25 -1.07
N ALA A 37 -9.31 5.38 -2.39
CA ALA A 37 -8.40 4.55 -3.17
C ALA A 37 -6.94 4.71 -2.72
N ILE A 38 -6.50 5.96 -2.49
CA ILE A 38 -5.16 6.28 -2.00
C ILE A 38 -4.90 5.66 -0.63
N ILE A 39 -5.83 5.81 0.32
CA ILE A 39 -5.68 5.25 1.67
C ILE A 39 -5.59 3.73 1.61
N ARG A 40 -6.46 3.07 0.83
CA ARG A 40 -6.46 1.61 0.70
C ARG A 40 -5.16 1.07 0.14
N GLU A 41 -4.61 1.72 -0.88
CA GLU A 41 -3.31 1.34 -1.45
C GLU A 41 -2.17 1.47 -0.43
N GLN A 42 -2.18 2.51 0.41
CA GLN A 42 -1.22 2.64 1.52
C GLN A 42 -1.35 1.49 2.52
N TRP A 43 -2.58 1.07 2.84
CA TRP A 43 -2.82 -0.10 3.69
C TRP A 43 -2.36 -1.40 3.04
N VAL A 44 -2.57 -1.57 1.73
CA VAL A 44 -2.08 -2.76 0.99
C VAL A 44 -0.56 -2.86 1.11
N ARG A 45 0.17 -1.77 0.89
CA ARG A 45 1.64 -1.75 1.05
C ARG A 45 2.09 -2.07 2.47
N SER A 46 1.38 -1.53 3.47
CA SER A 46 1.64 -1.85 4.88
C SER A 46 1.41 -3.34 5.16
N MET A 47 0.34 -3.92 4.62
CA MET A 47 0.01 -5.34 4.78
C MET A 47 1.01 -6.25 4.06
N MET A 48 1.49 -5.85 2.89
CA MET A 48 2.57 -6.55 2.17
C MET A 48 3.85 -6.61 3.03
N ALA A 49 4.23 -5.50 3.66
CA ALA A 49 5.39 -5.47 4.55
C ALA A 49 5.20 -6.39 5.77
N ARG A 50 3.98 -6.45 6.35
CA ARG A 50 3.67 -7.36 7.47
C ARG A 50 3.80 -8.82 7.07
N LEU A 51 3.28 -9.21 5.90
CA LEU A 51 3.40 -10.58 5.40
C LEU A 51 4.86 -11.00 5.21
N VAL A 52 5.69 -10.13 4.63
CA VAL A 52 7.13 -10.41 4.47
C VAL A 52 7.82 -10.48 5.84
N GLY A 53 7.44 -9.63 6.80
CA GLY A 53 7.95 -9.68 8.17
C GLY A 53 7.60 -10.98 8.90
N GLU A 54 6.40 -11.51 8.70
CA GLU A 54 5.98 -12.82 9.25
C GLU A 54 6.77 -13.97 8.64
N GLU A 55 6.95 -13.99 7.32
CA GLU A 55 7.77 -15.01 6.64
C GLU A 55 9.26 -14.91 7.04
N LEU A 56 9.78 -13.69 7.22
CA LEU A 56 11.12 -13.47 7.76
C LEU A 56 11.26 -14.06 9.17
N GLY A 57 10.27 -13.82 10.05
CA GLY A 57 10.24 -14.39 11.39
C GLY A 57 10.21 -15.91 11.39
N LYS A 58 9.43 -16.53 10.49
CA LYS A 58 9.42 -17.99 10.29
C LYS A 58 10.76 -18.53 9.80
N CYS A 59 11.44 -17.82 8.89
CA CYS A 59 12.76 -18.20 8.42
C CYS A 59 13.79 -18.15 9.56
N TYR A 60 13.77 -17.09 10.37
CA TYR A 60 14.66 -16.95 11.52
C TYR A 60 14.44 -18.08 12.54
N ALA A 61 13.19 -18.43 12.82
CA ALA A 61 12.86 -19.52 13.73
C ALA A 61 13.30 -20.90 13.20
N ARG A 62 13.29 -21.11 11.88
CA ARG A 62 13.65 -22.38 11.23
C ARG A 62 15.16 -22.58 11.11
N GLU A 63 15.89 -21.55 10.68
CA GLU A 63 17.31 -21.63 10.34
C GLU A 63 18.23 -21.42 11.56
N GLY A 64 17.71 -20.80 12.64
CA GLY A 64 18.48 -20.57 13.86
C GLY A 64 19.75 -19.77 13.58
N VAL A 65 20.91 -20.32 13.95
CA VAL A 65 22.23 -19.67 13.77
C VAL A 65 22.55 -19.35 12.30
N ASN A 66 21.94 -20.08 11.35
CA ASN A 66 22.21 -19.90 9.91
C ASN A 66 21.35 -18.81 9.24
N HIS A 67 20.55 -18.06 10.01
CA HIS A 67 19.61 -17.07 9.46
C HIS A 67 20.29 -15.99 8.60
N LEU A 68 21.57 -15.69 8.85
CA LEU A 68 22.34 -14.69 8.09
C LEU A 68 22.58 -15.10 6.64
N GLU A 69 22.80 -16.40 6.39
CA GLU A 69 23.05 -16.92 5.04
C GLU A 69 21.75 -17.26 4.31
N LYS A 70 20.75 -17.79 5.04
CA LYS A 70 19.54 -18.37 4.43
C LYS A 70 18.36 -17.39 4.32
N CYS A 71 18.23 -16.44 5.24
CA CYS A 71 17.07 -15.52 5.28
C CYS A 71 17.30 -14.17 4.58
N GLY A 72 18.40 -14.02 3.83
CA GLY A 72 18.78 -12.76 3.17
C GLY A 72 17.70 -12.22 2.22
N VAL A 73 17.05 -13.10 1.45
CA VAL A 73 16.01 -12.73 0.47
C VAL A 73 14.82 -12.04 1.13
N TYR A 74 14.31 -12.61 2.22
CA TYR A 74 13.19 -12.02 2.97
C TYR A 74 13.60 -10.71 3.65
N ARG A 75 14.82 -10.63 4.17
CA ARG A 75 15.37 -9.44 4.82
C ARG A 75 15.47 -8.28 3.83
N GLU A 76 16.05 -8.51 2.66
CA GLU A 76 16.20 -7.49 1.60
C GLU A 76 14.83 -7.00 1.12
N LYS A 77 13.89 -7.92 0.88
CA LYS A 77 12.53 -7.55 0.49
C LYS A 77 11.81 -6.75 1.57
N TYR A 78 12.00 -7.11 2.83
CA TYR A 78 11.44 -6.37 3.96
C TYR A 78 11.97 -4.93 4.01
N PHE A 79 13.29 -4.74 3.82
CA PHE A 79 13.89 -3.40 3.77
C PHE A 79 13.45 -2.57 2.56
N GLU A 80 13.23 -3.20 1.41
CA GLU A 80 12.65 -2.54 0.25
C GLU A 80 11.24 -2.00 0.55
N LEU A 81 10.38 -2.86 1.12
CA LEU A 81 9.00 -2.51 1.44
C LEU A 81 8.86 -1.54 2.61
N LEU A 82 9.81 -1.54 3.56
CA LEU A 82 9.79 -0.66 4.73
C LEU A 82 9.70 0.82 4.35
N LYS A 83 10.33 1.22 3.23
CA LYS A 83 10.32 2.62 2.72
C LYS A 83 8.91 3.15 2.46
N ASP A 84 8.03 2.27 1.97
CA ASP A 84 6.67 2.62 1.55
C ASP A 84 5.57 2.05 2.47
N SER A 85 5.96 1.34 3.52
CA SER A 85 5.04 0.67 4.46
C SER A 85 4.24 1.62 5.36
N LYS A 86 4.70 2.88 5.52
CA LYS A 86 4.09 3.86 6.41
C LYS A 86 2.91 4.56 5.73
N ILE A 87 1.76 4.53 6.40
CA ILE A 87 0.57 5.27 5.99
C ILE A 87 0.82 6.77 6.22
N LYS A 88 0.75 7.56 5.15
CA LYS A 88 0.99 9.01 5.13
C LYS A 88 -0.31 9.82 5.06
N GLY A 89 -1.43 9.16 4.73
CA GLY A 89 -2.73 9.80 4.48
C GLY A 89 -2.81 10.42 3.08
N TYR A 90 -3.90 11.13 2.81
CA TYR A 90 -4.20 11.69 1.49
C TYR A 90 -3.96 13.21 1.39
N LEU A 91 -3.97 13.93 2.53
CA LEU A 91 -3.89 15.40 2.58
C LEU A 91 -2.60 15.96 1.95
N GLY A 92 -1.47 15.27 2.11
CA GLY A 92 -0.21 15.72 1.51
C GLY A 92 -0.24 15.70 -0.01
N GLN A 93 -0.81 14.64 -0.60
CA GLN A 93 -0.97 14.53 -2.05
C GLN A 93 -2.00 15.52 -2.58
N GLU A 94 -3.10 15.70 -1.84
CA GLU A 94 -4.19 16.61 -2.20
C GLU A 94 -3.74 18.08 -2.23
N LYS A 95 -3.05 18.54 -1.18
CA LYS A 95 -2.57 19.93 -1.09
C LYS A 95 -1.46 20.24 -2.11
N ASN A 96 -0.60 19.26 -2.38
CA ASN A 96 0.53 19.45 -3.31
C ASN A 96 0.11 19.37 -4.78
N ARG A 97 -1.09 18.88 -5.11
CA ARG A 97 -1.58 18.79 -6.50
C ARG A 97 -1.73 20.16 -7.16
N PHE A 98 -2.11 21.18 -6.40
CA PHE A 98 -2.29 22.57 -6.88
C PHE A 98 -1.01 23.41 -6.77
N GLY A 99 -0.04 22.97 -5.94
CA GLY A 99 1.24 23.69 -5.74
C GLY A 99 2.21 23.62 -6.92
N GLY A 100 1.87 22.87 -7.99
CA GLY A 100 2.67 22.78 -9.22
C GLY A 100 2.16 23.65 -10.38
N ALA A 101 1.07 24.41 -10.21
CA ALA A 101 0.49 25.26 -11.26
C ALA A 101 0.81 26.76 -11.09
N SER A 102 1.63 27.12 -10.11
CA SER A 102 2.13 28.48 -9.90
C SER A 102 3.65 28.53 -10.11
N ALA A 103 4.08 28.38 -11.37
CA ALA A 103 5.38 28.81 -11.89
C ALA A 103 5.23 29.07 -13.39
#